data_AF-M5JND4-F1
#
_entry.id   AF-M5JND4-F1
#
_cell.length_a   1.000
_cell.length_b   1.000
_cell.length_c   1.000
_cell.angle_alpha   90.00
_cell.angle_beta   90.00
_cell.angle_gamma   90.00
#
_symmetry.space_group_name_H-M   'P 1'
#
loop_
_entity.id
_entity.type
_entity.pdbx_description
1 polymer ?
#
loop_
_entity_poly.entity_id
_entity_poly.type
_entity_poly.pdbx_seq_one_letter_code
_entity_poly.pdbx_strand_id
1 'polypeptide(L)'
;MKSSCETVATEIALDPNGIIAAVRECARMTAPDLTDSEFDALRVKLDPLFINTKHQMERAIRAYLSAAKFTASRKQVLEDVARWHDAEAERKRTVAVRNKRLEAQIATHEVSAARFRVLAAAPEPAYSCPPVMVLYTNYRGETSERTITPIRPWFGSTEWHPEPQWLLRAYDHNKGAERDFALKDFGRQGPSVARALSLEDWQLDQLLTGVKSQVNHNGWEEPYVRNRLRFELERILSAPAPSAPASEGAE
;
A
#
# COMPACT_ATOMS: atom_id res chain seq x y z
N MET A 1 21.70 35.72 -60.98
CA MET A 1 22.48 36.56 -60.04
C MET A 1 22.46 35.85 -58.67
N LYS A 2 23.57 35.26 -58.25
CA LYS A 2 23.69 34.66 -56.91
C LYS A 2 23.90 35.80 -55.92
N SER A 3 22.87 36.12 -55.15
CA SER A 3 22.98 37.07 -54.04
C SER A 3 23.73 36.37 -52.91
N SER A 4 25.01 36.69 -52.78
CA SER A 4 25.85 36.21 -51.70
C SER A 4 25.38 36.90 -50.42
N CYS A 5 24.70 36.16 -49.55
CA CYS A 5 24.33 36.62 -48.21
C CYS A 5 25.63 36.72 -47.39
N GLU A 6 26.25 37.89 -47.42
CA GLU A 6 27.39 38.23 -46.59
C GLU A 6 26.91 38.21 -45.13
N THR A 7 27.14 37.09 -44.44
CA THR A 7 26.82 36.97 -43.03
C THR A 7 27.88 37.76 -42.28
N VAL A 8 27.60 39.04 -42.01
CA VAL A 8 28.45 39.86 -41.16
C VAL A 8 28.43 39.21 -39.78
N ALA A 9 29.48 38.47 -39.44
CA ALA A 9 29.66 37.85 -38.15
C ALA A 9 29.75 38.97 -37.11
N THR A 10 28.62 39.30 -36.48
CA THR A 10 28.59 40.28 -35.40
C THR A 10 29.31 39.65 -34.21
N GLU A 11 30.58 40.03 -34.04
CA GLU A 11 31.42 39.60 -32.94
C GLU A 11 30.71 39.94 -31.63
N ILE A 12 30.39 38.91 -30.84
CA ILE A 12 29.73 39.10 -29.54
C ILE A 12 30.76 39.72 -28.61
N ALA A 13 30.62 41.00 -28.29
CA ALA A 13 31.45 41.64 -27.27
C ALA A 13 31.06 41.05 -25.90
N LEU A 14 32.00 40.36 -25.25
CA LEU A 14 31.83 39.89 -23.88
C LEU A 14 32.36 40.96 -22.92
N ASP A 15 31.63 41.19 -21.82
CA ASP A 15 32.13 42.03 -20.73
C ASP A 15 33.34 41.36 -20.06
N PRO A 16 34.52 42.01 -20.03
CA PRO A 16 35.72 41.45 -19.40
C PRO A 16 35.51 41.13 -17.91
N ASN A 17 34.71 41.92 -17.19
CA ASN A 17 34.46 41.69 -15.77
C ASN A 17 33.58 40.46 -15.55
N GLY A 18 32.54 40.28 -16.37
CA GLY A 18 31.71 39.07 -16.38
C GLY A 18 32.51 37.78 -16.63
N ILE A 19 33.49 37.82 -17.56
CA ILE A 19 34.39 36.68 -17.80
C ILE A 19 35.23 36.38 -16.55
N ILE A 20 35.80 37.40 -15.91
CA ILE A 20 36.61 37.23 -14.70
C ILE A 20 35.77 36.63 -13.56
N ALA A 21 34.53 37.08 -13.39
CA ALA A 21 33.60 36.51 -12.42
C ALA A 21 33.31 35.03 -12.70
N ALA A 22 33.07 34.67 -13.97
CA ALA A 22 32.84 33.27 -14.36
C ALA A 22 34.08 32.38 -14.10
N VAL A 23 35.28 32.88 -14.40
CA VAL A 23 36.54 32.19 -14.11
C VAL A 23 36.74 32.01 -12.60
N ARG A 24 36.37 33.01 -11.79
CA ARG A 24 36.43 32.93 -10.33
C ARG A 24 35.51 31.85 -9.77
N GLU A 25 34.27 31.78 -10.24
CA GLU A 25 33.32 30.72 -9.83
C GLU A 25 33.81 29.33 -10.25
N CYS A 26 34.34 29.19 -11.46
CA CYS A 26 34.93 27.93 -11.92
C CYS A 26 36.11 27.50 -11.03
N ALA A 27 36.97 28.44 -10.62
CA ALA A 27 38.07 28.18 -9.70
C ALA A 27 37.56 27.72 -8.32
N ARG A 28 36.53 28.37 -7.77
CA ARG A 28 35.91 27.96 -6.49
C ARG A 28 35.36 26.52 -6.54
N MET A 29 34.78 26.13 -7.67
CA MET A 29 34.24 24.77 -7.84
C MET A 29 35.32 23.70 -7.98
N THR A 30 36.47 24.03 -8.59
CA THR A 30 37.52 23.06 -8.94
C THR A 30 38.67 23.03 -7.95
N ALA A 31 38.87 24.12 -7.22
CA ALA A 31 39.87 24.30 -6.18
C ALA A 31 39.24 25.04 -4.99
N PRO A 32 38.44 24.35 -4.14
CA PRO A 32 37.70 25.00 -3.05
C PRO A 32 38.59 25.64 -1.98
N ASP A 33 39.85 25.20 -1.87
CA ASP A 33 40.83 25.76 -0.96
C ASP A 33 41.49 27.04 -1.48
N LEU A 34 41.24 27.41 -2.76
CA LEU A 34 41.78 28.63 -3.35
C LEU A 34 41.05 29.86 -2.81
N THR A 35 41.75 30.71 -2.08
CA THR A 35 41.19 31.94 -1.54
C THR A 35 41.05 33.03 -2.63
N ASP A 36 40.16 34.00 -2.41
CA ASP A 36 39.98 35.14 -3.34
C ASP A 36 41.28 35.94 -3.53
N SER A 37 42.10 36.07 -2.48
CA SER A 37 43.41 36.75 -2.55
C SER A 37 44.42 35.98 -3.40
N GLU A 38 44.44 34.66 -3.32
CA GLU A 38 45.31 33.82 -4.15
C GLU A 38 44.85 33.82 -5.60
N PHE A 39 43.54 33.77 -5.84
CA PHE A 39 42.97 33.95 -7.17
C PHE A 39 43.37 35.28 -7.80
N ASP A 40 43.27 36.39 -7.06
CA ASP A 40 43.68 37.70 -7.56
C ASP A 40 45.19 37.79 -7.78
N ALA A 41 46.00 37.12 -6.97
CA ALA A 41 47.43 37.01 -7.20
C ALA A 41 47.77 36.25 -8.50
N LEU A 42 47.07 35.14 -8.79
CA LEU A 42 47.20 34.40 -10.05
C LEU A 42 46.78 35.24 -11.25
N ARG A 43 45.69 36.01 -11.10
CA ARG A 43 45.19 36.94 -12.13
C ARG A 43 46.19 38.04 -12.43
N VAL A 44 46.75 38.69 -11.41
CA VAL A 44 47.75 39.77 -11.58
C VAL A 44 49.05 39.23 -12.18
N LYS A 45 49.47 38.02 -11.79
CA LYS A 45 50.66 37.36 -12.35
C LYS A 45 50.46 36.82 -13.77
N LEU A 46 49.24 36.86 -14.31
CA LEU A 46 48.89 36.26 -15.59
C LEU A 46 49.32 34.79 -15.66
N ASP A 47 49.04 34.04 -14.59
CA ASP A 47 49.40 32.64 -14.50
C ASP A 47 48.82 31.84 -15.70
N PRO A 48 49.59 30.92 -16.33
CA PRO A 48 49.10 30.13 -17.44
C PRO A 48 47.78 29.39 -17.15
N LEU A 49 47.55 28.95 -15.92
CA LEU A 49 46.30 28.30 -15.51
C LEU A 49 45.12 29.28 -15.56
N PHE A 50 45.33 30.52 -15.11
CA PHE A 50 44.32 31.58 -15.19
C PHE A 50 44.00 31.93 -16.65
N ILE A 51 45.02 32.10 -17.50
CA ILE A 51 44.84 32.42 -18.93
C ILE A 51 44.07 31.32 -19.66
N ASN A 52 44.46 30.06 -19.45
CA ASN A 52 43.81 28.91 -20.09
C ASN A 52 42.33 28.80 -19.68
N THR A 53 42.05 28.96 -18.38
CA THR A 53 40.68 28.90 -17.85
C THR A 53 39.83 30.06 -18.39
N LYS A 54 40.40 31.26 -18.45
CA LYS A 54 39.76 32.45 -19.05
C LYS A 54 39.37 32.20 -20.50
N HIS A 55 40.28 31.70 -21.34
CA HIS A 55 39.98 31.42 -22.74
C HIS A 55 38.94 30.30 -22.92
N GLN A 56 38.96 29.27 -22.09
CA GLN A 56 37.94 28.21 -22.13
C GLN A 56 36.55 28.77 -21.78
N MET A 57 36.47 29.60 -20.74
CA MET A 57 35.21 30.27 -20.36
C MET A 57 34.72 31.22 -21.46
N GLU A 58 35.60 32.03 -22.04
CA GLU A 58 35.26 32.90 -23.18
C GLU A 58 34.68 32.11 -24.36
N ARG A 59 35.30 30.99 -24.71
CA ARG A 59 34.82 30.11 -25.79
C ARG A 59 33.46 29.50 -25.47
N ALA A 60 33.28 28.99 -24.25
CA ALA A 60 32.03 28.38 -23.81
C ALA A 60 30.88 29.40 -23.80
N ILE A 61 31.11 30.60 -23.25
CA ILE A 61 30.11 31.67 -23.20
C ILE A 61 29.75 32.13 -24.62
N ARG A 62 30.74 32.31 -25.51
CA ARG A 62 30.48 32.65 -26.91
C ARG A 62 29.67 31.57 -27.62
N ALA A 63 29.99 30.30 -27.41
CA ALA A 63 29.23 29.19 -27.98
C ALA A 63 27.79 29.18 -27.48
N TYR A 64 27.58 29.33 -26.16
CA TYR A 64 26.25 29.41 -25.56
C TYR A 64 25.45 30.60 -26.11
N LEU A 65 26.02 31.80 -26.13
CA LEU A 65 25.34 32.99 -26.63
C LEU A 65 25.08 32.92 -28.14
N SER A 66 25.97 32.28 -28.90
CA SER A 66 25.76 32.03 -30.33
C SER A 66 24.62 31.03 -30.59
N ALA A 67 24.46 30.01 -29.74
CA ALA A 67 23.33 29.10 -29.78
C ALA A 67 22.04 29.79 -29.30
N ALA A 68 22.15 30.66 -28.29
CA ALA A 68 21.04 31.45 -27.77
C ALA A 68 20.57 32.54 -28.75
N LYS A 69 21.38 32.95 -29.74
CA LYS A 69 20.95 33.83 -30.85
C LYS A 69 19.83 33.22 -31.71
N PHE A 70 19.45 31.96 -31.49
CA PHE A 70 18.13 31.43 -31.84
C PHE A 70 17.09 31.78 -30.76
N THR A 71 16.97 33.06 -30.39
CA THR A 71 15.94 33.50 -29.45
C THR A 71 14.58 33.41 -30.13
N ALA A 72 13.77 32.44 -29.69
CA ALA A 72 12.33 32.53 -29.77
C ALA A 72 11.88 33.94 -29.33
N SER A 73 10.94 34.54 -30.04
CA SER A 73 10.49 35.91 -29.74
C SER A 73 10.09 36.03 -28.26
N ARG A 74 10.20 37.23 -27.66
CA ARG A 74 9.72 37.48 -26.27
C ARG A 74 8.30 36.94 -26.05
N LYS A 75 7.45 37.03 -27.07
CA LYS A 75 6.11 36.46 -27.08
C LYS A 75 6.12 34.93 -26.88
N GLN A 76 6.97 34.23 -27.61
CA GLN A 76 7.11 32.78 -27.53
C GLN A 76 7.67 32.32 -26.18
N VAL A 77 8.64 33.05 -25.61
CA VAL A 77 9.12 32.77 -24.24
C VAL A 77 7.99 32.91 -23.22
N LEU A 78 7.15 33.95 -23.34
CA LEU A 78 6.01 34.15 -22.46
C LEU A 78 4.94 33.05 -22.64
N GLU A 79 4.71 32.60 -23.87
CA GLU A 79 3.81 31.48 -24.17
C GLU A 79 4.35 30.16 -23.58
N ASP A 80 5.65 29.91 -23.64
CA ASP A 80 6.28 28.74 -23.04
C ASP A 80 6.16 28.74 -21.51
N VAL A 81 6.40 29.89 -20.89
CA VAL A 81 6.23 30.07 -19.44
C VAL A 81 4.77 29.86 -19.02
N ALA A 82 3.81 30.40 -19.77
CA ALA A 82 2.38 30.19 -19.51
C ALA A 82 2.01 28.70 -19.57
N ARG A 83 2.45 27.99 -20.62
CA ARG A 83 2.23 26.54 -20.76
C ARG A 83 2.80 25.73 -19.60
N TRP A 84 3.99 26.10 -19.11
CA TRP A 84 4.60 25.45 -17.97
C TRP A 84 3.76 25.64 -16.68
N HIS A 85 3.26 26.84 -16.43
CA HIS A 85 2.42 27.12 -15.26
C HIS A 85 1.09 26.36 -15.30
N ASP A 86 0.46 26.26 -16.47
CA ASP A 86 -0.77 25.48 -16.64
C ASP A 86 -0.56 23.99 -16.35
N ALA A 87 0.53 23.41 -16.86
CA ALA A 87 0.89 22.02 -16.59
C ALA A 87 1.16 21.77 -15.10
N GLU A 88 1.86 22.70 -14.44
CA GLU A 88 2.16 22.59 -13.01
C GLU A 88 0.91 22.76 -12.13
N ALA A 89 -0.03 23.63 -12.52
CA ALA A 89 -1.32 23.76 -11.84
C ALA A 89 -2.13 22.46 -11.94
N GLU A 90 -2.17 21.82 -13.12
CA GLU A 90 -2.89 20.56 -13.31
C GLU A 90 -2.27 19.40 -12.53
N ARG A 91 -0.92 19.34 -12.48
CA ARG A 91 -0.19 18.40 -11.63
C ARG A 91 -0.58 18.56 -10.16
N LYS A 92 -0.66 19.80 -9.66
CA LYS A 92 -1.05 20.09 -8.27
C LYS A 92 -2.52 19.76 -7.99
N ARG A 93 -3.44 19.98 -8.93
CA ARG A 93 -4.85 19.56 -8.79
C ARG A 93 -4.97 18.04 -8.65
N THR A 94 -4.24 17.30 -9.47
CA THR A 94 -4.21 15.83 -9.41
C THR A 94 -3.70 15.33 -8.05
N VAL A 95 -2.64 15.95 -7.52
CA VAL A 95 -2.14 15.66 -6.17
C VAL A 95 -3.18 15.99 -5.09
N ALA A 96 -3.87 17.11 -5.20
CA ALA A 96 -4.92 17.50 -4.25
C ALA A 96 -6.09 16.51 -4.23
N VAL A 97 -6.54 16.00 -5.39
CA VAL A 97 -7.57 14.96 -5.48
C VAL A 97 -7.09 13.65 -4.84
N ARG A 98 -5.84 13.25 -5.11
CA ARG A 98 -5.24 12.06 -4.50
C ARG A 98 -5.15 12.18 -2.98
N ASN A 99 -4.81 13.36 -2.47
CA ASN A 99 -4.74 13.62 -1.03
C ASN A 99 -6.13 13.54 -0.37
N LYS A 100 -7.17 14.14 -0.98
CA LYS A 100 -8.56 13.99 -0.49
C LYS A 100 -9.01 12.53 -0.43
N ARG A 101 -8.63 11.71 -1.43
CA ARG A 101 -8.91 10.27 -1.42
C ARG A 101 -8.21 9.54 -0.27
N LEU A 102 -6.96 9.90 0.02
CA LEU A 102 -6.20 9.34 1.14
C LEU A 102 -6.81 9.74 2.48
N GLU A 103 -7.25 10.99 2.65
CA GLU A 103 -7.95 11.44 3.86
C GLU A 103 -9.23 10.64 4.12
N ALA A 104 -10.04 10.39 3.08
CA ALA A 104 -11.25 9.57 3.20
C ALA A 104 -10.95 8.11 3.58
N GLN A 105 -9.86 7.54 3.04
CA GLN A 105 -9.41 6.20 3.40
C GLN A 105 -8.94 6.15 4.86
N ILE A 106 -8.14 7.13 5.31
CA ILE A 106 -7.69 7.23 6.70
C ILE A 106 -8.89 7.30 7.63
N ALA A 107 -9.87 8.19 7.36
CA ALA A 107 -11.07 8.32 8.17
C ALA A 107 -11.86 6.98 8.28
N THR A 108 -11.97 6.24 7.17
CA THR A 108 -12.62 4.92 7.16
C THR A 108 -11.89 3.91 8.07
N HIS A 109 -10.55 3.90 8.01
CA HIS A 109 -9.73 3.05 8.86
C HIS A 109 -9.79 3.47 10.34
N GLU A 110 -9.88 4.77 10.64
CA GLU A 110 -10.03 5.27 12.00
C GLU A 110 -11.36 4.84 12.63
N VAL A 111 -12.47 4.95 11.88
CA VAL A 111 -13.78 4.46 12.32
C VAL A 111 -13.75 2.95 12.58
N SER A 112 -13.13 2.18 11.68
CA SER A 112 -12.98 0.74 11.82
C SER A 112 -12.16 0.38 13.05
N ALA A 113 -11.02 1.06 13.27
CA ALA A 113 -10.15 0.87 14.42
C ALA A 113 -10.88 1.21 15.73
N ALA A 114 -11.65 2.30 15.78
CA ALA A 114 -12.45 2.65 16.94
C ALA A 114 -13.47 1.55 17.28
N ARG A 115 -14.15 0.98 16.27
CA ARG A 115 -15.09 -0.14 16.47
C ARG A 115 -14.39 -1.37 17.05
N PHE A 116 -13.23 -1.76 16.52
CA PHE A 116 -12.47 -2.89 17.06
C PHE A 116 -11.96 -2.64 18.47
N ARG A 117 -11.55 -1.41 18.81
CA ARG A 117 -11.19 -1.06 20.20
C ARG A 117 -12.37 -1.20 21.15
N VAL A 118 -13.58 -0.80 20.74
CA VAL A 118 -14.79 -1.00 21.55
C VAL A 118 -15.07 -2.48 21.75
N LEU A 119 -14.95 -3.29 20.70
CA LEU A 119 -15.13 -4.75 20.80
C LEU A 119 -14.07 -5.41 21.70
N ALA A 120 -12.81 -4.96 21.62
CA ALA A 120 -11.73 -5.47 22.46
C ALA A 120 -11.80 -5.02 23.92
N ALA A 121 -12.39 -3.85 24.19
CA ALA A 121 -12.60 -3.32 25.52
C ALA A 121 -13.90 -3.82 26.16
N ALA A 122 -14.80 -4.42 25.38
CA ALA A 122 -15.95 -5.12 25.93
C ALA A 122 -15.43 -6.25 26.82
N PRO A 123 -16.01 -6.43 28.03
CA PRO A 123 -15.67 -7.59 28.83
C PRO A 123 -15.94 -8.82 27.96
N GLU A 124 -14.93 -9.68 27.80
CA GLU A 124 -15.13 -11.05 27.33
C GLU A 124 -16.34 -11.56 28.11
N PRO A 125 -17.51 -11.74 27.48
CA PRO A 125 -18.64 -12.23 28.23
C PRO A 125 -18.15 -13.57 28.78
N ALA A 126 -18.51 -13.86 30.02
CA ALA A 126 -18.24 -15.17 30.59
C ALA A 126 -19.02 -16.19 29.76
N TYR A 127 -18.47 -16.57 28.61
CA TYR A 127 -18.97 -17.60 27.73
C TYR A 127 -18.71 -18.91 28.48
N SER A 128 -19.53 -19.17 29.50
CA SER A 128 -19.77 -20.55 29.89
C SER A 128 -20.47 -21.15 28.68
N CYS A 129 -19.70 -21.78 27.78
CA CYS A 129 -20.30 -22.53 26.70
C CYS A 129 -21.18 -23.59 27.39
N PRO A 130 -22.52 -23.49 27.29
CA PRO A 130 -23.39 -24.41 28.00
C PRO A 130 -23.08 -25.82 27.49
N PRO A 131 -23.17 -26.86 28.33
CA PRO A 131 -23.01 -28.22 27.86
C PRO A 131 -23.98 -28.51 26.72
N VAL A 132 -23.47 -29.06 25.62
CA VAL A 132 -24.23 -29.45 24.43
C VAL A 132 -24.32 -30.96 24.39
N MET A 133 -25.54 -31.49 24.14
CA MET A 133 -25.71 -32.91 23.84
C MET A 133 -25.46 -33.17 22.35
N VAL A 134 -24.62 -34.15 22.06
CA VAL A 134 -24.18 -34.52 20.72
C VAL A 134 -24.24 -36.03 20.55
N LEU A 135 -24.61 -36.48 19.36
CA LEU A 135 -24.51 -37.88 18.96
C LEU A 135 -23.14 -38.12 18.34
N TYR A 136 -22.34 -39.01 18.96
CA TYR A 136 -20.94 -39.22 18.59
C TYR A 136 -20.64 -40.71 18.38
N THR A 137 -19.92 -41.01 17.29
CA THR A 137 -19.41 -42.35 17.01
C THR A 137 -17.94 -42.43 17.41
N ASN A 138 -17.59 -43.33 18.32
CA ASN A 138 -16.19 -43.46 18.76
C ASN A 138 -15.32 -44.22 17.74
N TYR A 139 -14.01 -44.29 17.99
CA TYR A 139 -13.05 -45.03 17.15
C TYR A 139 -13.32 -46.55 17.06
N ARG A 140 -14.18 -47.10 17.95
CA ARG A 140 -14.63 -48.50 17.91
C ARG A 140 -15.90 -48.69 17.08
N GLY A 141 -16.45 -47.62 16.51
CA GLY A 141 -17.70 -47.63 15.74
C GLY A 141 -18.98 -47.60 16.59
N GLU A 142 -18.89 -47.36 17.90
CA GLU A 142 -20.06 -47.29 18.77
C GLU A 142 -20.62 -45.86 18.80
N THR A 143 -21.90 -45.71 18.45
CA THR A 143 -22.61 -44.43 18.48
C THR A 143 -23.33 -44.26 19.82
N SER A 144 -23.15 -43.11 20.47
CA SER A 144 -23.83 -42.78 21.73
C SER A 144 -24.06 -41.28 21.89
N GLU A 145 -25.08 -40.92 22.66
CA GLU A 145 -25.29 -39.54 23.10
C GLU A 145 -24.23 -39.17 24.16
N ARG A 146 -23.68 -37.96 24.01
CA ARG A 146 -22.66 -37.40 24.89
C ARG A 146 -23.03 -35.97 25.22
N THR A 147 -22.90 -35.60 26.49
CA THR A 147 -22.99 -34.21 26.94
C THR A 147 -21.56 -33.68 27.03
N ILE A 148 -21.23 -32.68 26.23
CA ILE A 148 -19.88 -32.12 26.16
C ILE A 148 -19.88 -30.61 26.37
N THR A 149 -18.83 -30.07 26.98
CA THR A 149 -18.55 -28.62 26.97
C THR A 149 -17.38 -28.35 26.04
N PRO A 150 -17.62 -27.75 24.85
CA PRO A 150 -16.57 -27.40 23.90
C PRO A 150 -15.51 -26.48 24.52
N ILE A 151 -14.23 -26.74 24.22
CA ILE A 151 -13.09 -25.92 24.67
C ILE A 151 -12.46 -25.23 23.47
N ARG A 152 -12.00 -25.99 22.46
CA ARG A 152 -11.44 -25.42 21.22
C ARG A 152 -11.43 -26.41 20.04
N PRO A 153 -11.68 -25.95 18.80
CA PRO A 153 -11.34 -26.71 17.62
C PRO A 153 -9.83 -26.66 17.35
N TRP A 154 -9.27 -27.73 16.80
CA TRP A 154 -7.88 -27.78 16.36
C TRP A 154 -7.70 -28.84 15.26
N PHE A 155 -6.66 -28.69 14.43
CA PHE A 155 -6.34 -29.63 13.36
C PHE A 155 -5.12 -30.45 13.74
N GLY A 156 -5.20 -31.78 13.62
CA GLY A 156 -4.09 -32.68 13.93
C GLY A 156 -4.52 -34.12 14.07
N SER A 157 -3.73 -34.92 14.77
CA SER A 157 -3.97 -36.33 15.03
C SER A 157 -3.70 -36.67 16.50
N THR A 158 -4.28 -37.78 16.96
CA THR A 158 -4.08 -38.32 18.31
C THR A 158 -3.90 -39.83 18.23
N GLU A 159 -3.55 -40.47 19.35
CA GLU A 159 -3.48 -41.94 19.45
C GLU A 159 -4.80 -42.62 19.03
N TRP A 160 -5.94 -41.97 19.26
CA TRP A 160 -7.27 -42.49 18.93
C TRP A 160 -7.77 -42.04 17.55
N HIS A 161 -7.13 -41.03 16.96
CA HIS A 161 -7.44 -40.45 15.66
C HIS A 161 -6.13 -40.22 14.88
N PRO A 162 -5.48 -41.28 14.37
CA PRO A 162 -4.13 -41.19 13.80
C PRO A 162 -4.07 -40.40 12.49
N GLU A 163 -5.19 -40.35 11.76
CA GLU A 163 -5.31 -39.53 10.54
C GLU A 163 -5.48 -38.04 10.89
N PRO A 164 -4.69 -37.14 10.28
CA PRO A 164 -4.87 -35.70 10.44
C PRO A 164 -6.28 -35.24 10.05
N GLN A 165 -6.99 -34.63 10.99
CA GLN A 165 -8.36 -34.16 10.80
C GLN A 165 -8.70 -33.03 11.76
N TRP A 166 -9.87 -32.43 11.59
CA TRP A 166 -10.40 -31.49 12.56
C TRP A 166 -10.92 -32.23 13.80
N LEU A 167 -10.40 -31.82 14.95
CA LEU A 167 -10.74 -32.32 16.27
C LEU A 167 -11.35 -31.19 17.11
N LEU A 168 -12.27 -31.54 17.99
CA LEU A 168 -12.82 -30.67 19.01
C LEU A 168 -12.36 -31.16 20.38
N ARG A 169 -11.54 -30.35 21.08
CA ARG A 169 -11.30 -30.60 22.49
C ARG A 169 -12.51 -30.15 23.29
N ALA A 170 -13.04 -31.03 24.13
CA ALA A 170 -14.19 -30.75 24.97
C ALA A 170 -14.11 -31.54 26.28
N TYR A 171 -14.75 -31.02 27.33
CA TYR A 171 -14.98 -31.78 28.56
C TYR A 171 -16.17 -32.71 28.38
N ASP A 172 -15.96 -34.03 28.46
CA ASP A 172 -16.99 -35.05 28.36
C ASP A 172 -17.62 -35.28 29.75
N HIS A 173 -18.85 -34.81 29.95
CA HIS A 173 -19.55 -34.94 31.23
C HIS A 173 -19.93 -36.39 31.54
N ASN A 174 -20.10 -37.24 30.52
CA ASN A 174 -20.40 -38.66 30.73
C ASN A 174 -19.18 -39.46 31.19
N LYS A 175 -17.97 -38.97 30.90
CA LYS A 175 -16.70 -39.61 31.28
C LYS A 175 -15.92 -38.85 32.35
N GLY A 176 -16.30 -37.62 32.68
CA GLY A 176 -15.64 -36.77 33.65
C GLY A 176 -14.21 -36.38 33.28
N ALA A 177 -13.94 -36.22 31.97
CA ALA A 177 -12.58 -35.95 31.49
C ALA A 177 -12.58 -35.13 30.19
N GLU A 178 -11.51 -34.37 29.96
CA GLU A 178 -11.24 -33.76 28.66
C GLU A 178 -10.90 -34.82 27.61
N ARG A 179 -11.52 -34.71 26.43
CA ARG A 179 -11.30 -35.62 25.30
C ARG A 179 -11.30 -34.85 23.99
N ASP A 180 -10.62 -35.42 23.00
CA ASP A 180 -10.75 -34.97 21.62
C ASP A 180 -11.81 -35.78 20.90
N PHE A 181 -12.69 -35.08 20.22
CA PHE A 181 -13.73 -35.64 19.38
C PHE A 181 -13.41 -35.33 17.93
N ALA A 182 -13.42 -36.32 17.06
CA ALA A 182 -13.30 -36.07 15.63
C ALA A 182 -14.56 -35.40 15.09
N LEU A 183 -14.41 -34.23 14.46
CA LEU A 183 -15.56 -33.47 13.96
C LEU A 183 -16.37 -34.26 12.92
N LYS A 184 -15.71 -35.13 12.15
CA LYS A 184 -16.34 -35.98 11.13
C LYS A 184 -17.29 -37.05 11.71
N ASP A 185 -17.14 -37.37 12.99
CA ASP A 185 -17.90 -38.45 13.65
C ASP A 185 -19.12 -37.92 14.45
N PHE A 186 -19.36 -36.61 14.42
CA PHE A 186 -20.60 -36.01 14.89
C PHE A 186 -21.74 -36.23 13.90
N GLY A 187 -22.94 -36.51 14.41
CA GLY A 187 -24.16 -36.41 13.61
C GLY A 187 -24.42 -37.56 12.64
N ARG A 188 -23.85 -38.76 12.86
CA ARG A 188 -24.42 -39.97 12.24
C ARG A 188 -25.86 -40.13 12.72
N GLN A 189 -26.82 -39.84 11.84
CA GLN A 189 -28.25 -39.85 12.16
C GLN A 189 -28.68 -41.19 12.79
N GLY A 190 -29.13 -41.17 14.05
CA GLY A 190 -30.19 -42.08 14.49
C GLY A 190 -31.52 -41.66 13.84
N PRO A 191 -32.56 -42.52 13.82
CA PRO A 191 -33.85 -42.17 13.22
C PRO A 191 -34.37 -40.85 13.78
N SER A 192 -34.55 -39.89 12.88
CA SER A 192 -34.89 -38.49 13.14
C SER A 192 -36.14 -38.35 14.02
N VAL A 193 -35.98 -37.72 15.19
CA VAL A 193 -37.05 -36.94 15.81
C VAL A 193 -36.79 -35.49 15.44
N ALA A 194 -37.54 -34.98 14.48
CA ALA A 194 -37.49 -33.60 14.04
C ALA A 194 -37.73 -32.67 15.23
N ARG A 195 -36.67 -32.00 15.71
CA ARG A 195 -36.80 -30.88 16.65
C ARG A 195 -36.35 -29.62 15.93
N ALA A 196 -37.36 -28.87 15.47
CA ALA A 196 -37.20 -27.54 14.93
C ALA A 196 -36.57 -26.64 16.01
N LEU A 197 -35.33 -26.24 15.81
CA LEU A 197 -34.78 -25.03 16.40
C LEU A 197 -34.77 -23.99 15.28
N SER A 198 -35.79 -23.13 15.30
CA SER A 198 -35.84 -21.92 14.49
C SER A 198 -34.77 -20.95 15.01
N LEU A 199 -33.62 -20.94 14.37
CA LEU A 199 -32.56 -19.96 14.60
C LEU A 199 -32.74 -18.79 13.63
N GLU A 200 -33.41 -17.75 14.10
CA GLU A 200 -32.90 -16.37 14.12
C GLU A 200 -32.04 -15.89 12.91
N ASP A 201 -32.59 -15.98 11.70
CA ASP A 201 -32.09 -15.26 10.51
C ASP A 201 -32.29 -13.72 10.58
N TRP A 202 -32.83 -13.18 11.68
CA TRP A 202 -33.14 -11.76 11.82
C TRP A 202 -32.00 -10.91 12.42
N GLN A 203 -31.08 -11.50 13.18
CA GLN A 203 -30.02 -10.74 13.85
C GLN A 203 -28.81 -10.41 12.94
N LEU A 204 -28.58 -11.20 11.88
CA LEU A 204 -27.49 -10.95 10.95
C LEU A 204 -27.78 -9.77 10.01
N ASP A 205 -29.06 -9.54 9.66
CA ASP A 205 -29.48 -8.41 8.83
C ASP A 205 -29.39 -7.08 9.60
N GLN A 206 -29.69 -7.06 10.91
CA GLN A 206 -29.52 -5.86 11.74
C GLN A 206 -28.05 -5.44 11.93
N LEU A 207 -27.12 -6.40 12.02
CA LEU A 207 -25.68 -6.10 12.12
C LEU A 207 -25.08 -5.56 10.81
N LEU A 208 -25.71 -5.85 9.66
CA LEU A 208 -25.27 -5.40 8.33
C LEU A 208 -26.00 -4.13 7.85
N THR A 209 -27.20 -3.83 8.37
CA THR A 209 -28.03 -2.69 7.92
C THR A 209 -27.83 -1.39 8.69
N GLY A 210 -27.10 -1.41 9.82
CA GLY A 210 -26.78 -0.22 10.64
C GLY A 210 -25.90 0.86 9.97
N VAL A 211 -25.57 0.73 8.68
CA VAL A 211 -24.79 1.72 7.89
C VAL A 211 -25.69 2.55 6.97
N LYS A 212 -27.02 2.32 6.95
CA LYS A 212 -27.95 3.08 6.11
C LYS A 212 -28.55 4.31 6.82
N SER A 213 -27.74 5.22 7.33
CA SER A 213 -28.22 6.59 7.60
C SER A 213 -27.08 7.56 7.92
N GLN A 214 -26.18 7.79 6.95
CA GLN A 214 -25.62 9.12 6.71
C GLN A 214 -25.35 9.23 5.21
N VAL A 215 -26.44 9.56 4.49
CA VAL A 215 -26.38 9.98 3.10
C VAL A 215 -25.67 11.33 3.07
N ASN A 216 -24.42 11.35 2.63
CA ASN A 216 -23.75 12.60 2.29
C ASN A 216 -24.47 13.26 1.11
N HIS A 217 -24.71 14.57 1.22
CA HIS A 217 -25.43 15.45 0.28
C HIS A 217 -24.85 15.53 -1.16
N ASN A 218 -23.92 14.67 -1.54
CA ASN A 218 -23.11 14.85 -2.75
C ASN A 218 -23.35 13.81 -3.85
N GLY A 219 -24.38 12.95 -3.75
CA GLY A 219 -24.90 12.22 -4.91
C GLY A 219 -23.97 11.21 -5.60
N TRP A 220 -22.99 10.64 -4.90
CA TRP A 220 -22.20 9.52 -5.40
C TRP A 220 -22.49 8.27 -4.58
N GLU A 221 -23.24 7.33 -5.14
CA GLU A 221 -23.24 5.97 -4.62
C GLU A 221 -21.85 5.39 -4.81
N GLU A 222 -21.28 4.77 -3.78
CA GLU A 222 -19.99 4.07 -3.87
C GLU A 222 -20.21 2.54 -3.88
N PRO A 223 -20.63 1.94 -5.02
CA PRO A 223 -20.83 0.49 -5.15
C PRO A 223 -19.52 -0.31 -4.98
N TYR A 224 -18.36 0.37 -4.99
CA TYR A 224 -17.04 -0.27 -4.95
C TYR A 224 -16.69 -0.89 -3.59
N VAL A 225 -17.09 -0.26 -2.47
CA VAL A 225 -16.76 -0.76 -1.12
C VAL A 225 -17.63 -1.96 -0.73
N ARG A 226 -18.93 -1.89 -1.05
CA ARG A 226 -19.89 -2.99 -0.79
C ARG A 226 -19.50 -4.25 -1.57
N ASN A 227 -19.14 -4.10 -2.85
CA ASN A 227 -18.77 -5.24 -3.67
C ASN A 227 -17.42 -5.85 -3.26
N ARG A 228 -16.45 -5.04 -2.81
CA ARG A 228 -15.14 -5.55 -2.38
C ARG A 228 -15.18 -6.33 -1.07
N LEU A 229 -15.97 -5.88 -0.09
CA LEU A 229 -16.17 -6.61 1.18
C LEU A 229 -16.93 -7.92 0.96
N ARG A 230 -17.95 -7.90 0.09
CA ARG A 230 -18.66 -9.12 -0.31
C ARG A 230 -17.74 -10.13 -1.00
N PHE A 231 -16.89 -9.66 -1.93
CA PHE A 231 -15.96 -10.52 -2.65
C PHE A 231 -14.90 -11.15 -1.75
N GLU A 232 -14.36 -10.42 -0.77
CA GLU A 232 -13.40 -10.97 0.18
C GLU A 232 -14.05 -11.96 1.16
N LEU A 233 -15.28 -11.70 1.61
CA LEU A 233 -16.04 -12.64 2.44
C LEU A 233 -16.39 -13.92 1.68
N GLU A 234 -16.86 -13.82 0.44
CA GLU A 234 -17.16 -14.97 -0.42
C GLU A 234 -15.87 -15.76 -0.75
N ARG A 235 -14.72 -15.09 -0.90
CA ARG A 235 -13.41 -15.72 -1.12
C ARG A 235 -12.92 -16.50 0.11
N ILE A 236 -13.09 -15.96 1.31
CA ILE A 236 -12.71 -16.63 2.57
C ILE A 236 -13.60 -17.85 2.82
N LEU A 237 -14.90 -17.74 2.52
CA LEU A 237 -15.87 -18.81 2.73
C LEU A 237 -15.83 -19.90 1.64
N SER A 238 -15.33 -19.59 0.44
CA SER A 238 -15.25 -20.53 -0.69
C SER A 238 -13.84 -21.08 -0.95
N ALA A 239 -12.86 -20.77 -0.09
CA ALA A 239 -11.50 -21.28 -0.27
C ALA A 239 -11.47 -22.81 -0.09
N PRO A 240 -11.03 -23.59 -1.09
CA PRO A 240 -10.90 -25.04 -0.94
C PRO A 240 -9.82 -25.36 0.10
N ALA A 241 -10.08 -26.40 0.91
CA ALA A 241 -9.12 -26.88 1.89
C ALA A 241 -7.76 -27.20 1.23
N PRO A 242 -6.63 -26.86 1.85
CA PRO A 242 -5.31 -27.11 1.27
C PRO A 242 -5.14 -28.61 1.02
N SER A 243 -4.85 -28.97 -0.23
CA SER A 243 -4.56 -30.34 -0.63
C SER A 243 -3.32 -30.85 0.09
N ALA A 244 -3.44 -32.03 0.71
CA ALA A 244 -2.36 -32.69 1.44
C ALA A 244 -1.12 -32.88 0.55
N PRO A 245 0.10 -32.76 1.09
CA PRO A 245 1.33 -33.00 0.33
C PRO A 245 1.42 -34.46 -0.07
N ALA A 246 1.72 -34.70 -1.35
CA ALA A 246 2.00 -36.02 -1.89
C ALA A 246 3.23 -36.62 -1.19
N SER A 247 3.06 -37.81 -0.61
CA SER A 247 4.16 -38.61 -0.10
C SER A 247 5.00 -39.13 -1.27
N GLU A 248 6.13 -38.49 -1.54
CA GLU A 248 7.19 -39.03 -2.39
C GLU A 248 7.98 -40.10 -1.63
N GLY A 249 8.40 -41.11 -2.38
CA GLY A 249 8.81 -42.43 -1.92
C GLY A 249 10.08 -42.45 -1.08
N ALA A 250 10.11 -43.46 -0.21
CA ALA A 250 11.31 -43.98 0.40
C ALA A 250 12.09 -44.82 -0.62
N GLU A 251 13.38 -44.53 -0.78
CA GLU A 251 14.45 -45.52 -0.98
C GLU A 251 15.31 -45.57 0.30
#